data_AF-A0A1W9RCQ4-F1
#
_entry.id   AF-A0A1W9RCQ4-F1
#
_cell.length_a   1.000
_cell.length_b   1.000
_cell.length_c   1.000
_cell.angle_alpha   90.00
_cell.angle_beta   90.00
_cell.angle_gamma   90.00
#
_symmetry.space_group_name_H-M   'P 1'
#
loop_
_entity.id
_entity.type
_entity.pdbx_description
1 polymer ?
#
loop_
_entity_poly.entity_id
_entity_poly.type
_entity_poly.pdbx_seq_one_letter_code
_entity_poly.pdbx_strand_id
1 'polypeptide(L)' 'MQKVVIDIPDNKINFFMELVKNLGFEEVKRLSNKQKEFVEDLRHSLKEVEQHRQGVIKLQSAKDFLNEL' A
#
# COMPACT_ATOMS: atom_id res chain seq x y z
N MET A 1 18.55 -2.17 -0.02
CA MET A 1 17.78 -2.45 -1.26
C MET A 1 16.52 -1.59 -1.25
N GLN A 2 16.27 -0.82 -2.30
CA GLN A 2 15.06 0.01 -2.40
C GLN A 2 13.92 -0.81 -3.04
N LYS A 3 12.69 -0.64 -2.53
CA LYS A 3 11.49 -1.29 -3.06
C LYS A 3 10.53 -0.20 -3.52
N VAL A 4 10.00 -0.34 -4.73
CA VAL A 4 9.07 0.63 -5.33
C VAL A 4 7.78 -0.10 -5.68
N VAL A 5 6.65 0.49 -5.29
CA VAL A 5 5.31 0.05 -5.68
C VAL A 5 4.84 0.99 -6.79
N ILE A 6 4.33 0.42 -7.88
CA ILE A 6 3.90 1.16 -9.07
C ILE A 6 2.49 0.73 -9.41
N ASP A 7 1.57 1.70 -9.50
CA ASP A 7 0.22 1.48 -10.00
C ASP A 7 0.22 1.54 -11.53
N ILE A 8 -0.22 0.45 -12.15
CA ILE A 8 -0.19 0.27 -13.61
C ILE A 8 -1.61 -0.01 -14.08
N PRO A 9 -2.10 0.72 -15.10
CA PRO A 9 -3.37 0.40 -15.74
C PRO A 9 -3.40 -1.04 -16.26
N ASP A 10 -4.53 -1.73 -16.11
CA ASP A 10 -4.65 -3.15 -16.49
C ASP A 10 -4.28 -3.40 -17.95
N ASN A 11 -4.64 -2.48 -18.86
CA ASN A 11 -4.31 -2.57 -20.28
C ASN A 11 -2.81 -2.42 -20.59
N LYS A 12 -2.00 -1.93 -19.65
CA LYS A 12 -0.55 -1.76 -19.79
C LYS A 12 0.27 -2.81 -19.05
N ILE A 13 -0.37 -3.69 -18.27
CA ILE A 13 0.35 -4.63 -17.40
C ILE A 13 1.18 -5.63 -18.20
N ASN A 14 0.66 -6.13 -19.33
CA ASN A 14 1.38 -7.11 -20.15
C ASN A 14 2.64 -6.48 -20.77
N PHE A 15 2.51 -5.29 -21.36
CA PHE A 15 3.63 -4.53 -21.90
C PHE A 15 4.69 -4.24 -20.83
N PHE A 16 4.27 -3.81 -19.64
CA PHE A 16 5.20 -3.50 -18.56
C PHE A 16 5.97 -4.74 -18.09
N MET A 17 5.30 -5.89 -17.98
CA MET A 17 5.94 -7.14 -17.58
C MET A 17 6.97 -7.62 -18.61
N GLU A 18 6.71 -7.45 -19.91
CA GLU A 18 7.68 -7.73 -20.97
C GLU A 18 8.91 -6.82 -20.87
N LEU A 19 8.70 -5.53 -20.65
CA LEU A 19 9.78 -4.56 -20.47
C LEU A 19 10.65 -4.89 -19.25
N VAL A 20 10.02 -5.20 -18.12
CA VAL A 20 10.72 -5.58 -16.88
C VAL A 20 11.51 -6.88 -17.06
N LYS A 21 10.95 -7.86 -17.80
CA LYS A 21 11.67 -9.10 -18.15
C LYS A 21 12.88 -8.81 -19.05
N ASN A 22 12.73 -7.95 -20.05
CA ASN A 22 13.81 -7.56 -20.96
C ASN A 22 14.94 -6.79 -20.26
N LEU A 23 14.63 -6.08 -19.18
CA LEU A 23 15.61 -5.37 -18.35
C LEU A 23 16.31 -6.29 -17.33
N GLY A 24 15.96 -7.58 -17.25
CA GLY A 24 16.63 -8.56 -16.39
C GLY A 24 16.17 -8.55 -14.93
N PHE A 25 14.99 -8.00 -14.62
CA PHE A 25 14.44 -8.08 -13.27
C PHE A 25 13.84 -9.48 -13.02
N GLU A 26 14.53 -10.31 -12.24
CA GLU A 26 14.13 -11.70 -11.97
C GLU A 26 13.00 -11.82 -10.93
N GLU A 27 12.85 -10.85 -10.01
CA GLU A 27 11.91 -10.93 -8.89
C GLU A 27 10.71 -9.97 -9.03
N VAL A 28 9.83 -10.23 -10.00
CA VAL A 28 8.55 -9.51 -10.10
C VAL A 28 7.46 -10.27 -9.37
N LYS A 29 7.12 -9.81 -8.16
CA LYS A 29 6.01 -10.39 -7.37
C LYS A 29 4.72 -9.64 -7.66
N ARG A 30 3.76 -10.34 -8.25
CA ARG A 30 2.38 -9.85 -8.36
C ARG A 30 1.69 -10.01 -7.01
N LEU A 31 1.18 -8.92 -6.46
CA LEU A 31 0.33 -8.96 -5.28
C LEU A 31 -1.06 -9.44 -5.69
N SER A 32 -1.60 -10.41 -4.96
CA SER A 32 -3.01 -10.79 -5.06
C SER A 32 -3.91 -9.64 -4.60
N ASN A 33 -5.20 -9.67 -4.96
CA ASN A 33 -6.15 -8.62 -4.54
C ASN A 33 -6.16 -8.43 -3.01
N LYS A 34 -6.13 -9.53 -2.24
CA LYS A 34 -6.03 -9.48 -0.77
C LYS A 34 -4.74 -8.82 -0.29
N GLN A 35 -3.63 -9.05 -0.97
CA GLN A 35 -2.34 -8.45 -0.61
C GLN A 35 -2.30 -6.95 -0.97
N LYS A 36 -2.97 -6.54 -2.05
CA LYS A 36 -3.12 -5.11 -2.38
C LYS A 36 -3.95 -4.39 -1.33
N GLU A 37 -5.10 -4.96 -0.97
CA GLU A 37 -5.99 -4.43 0.08
C GLU A 37 -5.22 -4.25 1.40
N PHE A 38 -4.50 -5.29 1.84
CA PHE A 38 -3.66 -5.22 3.04
C PHE A 38 -2.58 -4.13 2.99
N VAL A 39 -1.94 -3.93 1.83
CA VAL A 39 -0.91 -2.88 1.67
C VAL A 39 -1.54 -1.49 1.72
N GLU A 40 -2.71 -1.31 1.10
CA GLU A 40 -3.44 -0.04 1.15
C GLU A 40 -3.95 0.26 2.56
N ASP A 41 -4.49 -0.73 3.28
CA ASP A 41 -4.90 -0.60 4.67
C ASP A 41 -3.72 -0.19 5.56
N LEU A 42 -2.58 -0.87 5.41
CA LEU A 42 -1.36 -0.52 6.15
C LEU A 42 -0.86 0.90 5.83
N ARG A 43 -0.89 1.30 4.55
CA ARG A 43 -0.54 2.67 4.15
C ARG A 43 -1.49 3.69 4.79
N HIS A 44 -2.78 3.38 4.85
CA HIS A 44 -3.78 4.23 5.48
C HIS A 44 -3.48 4.40 6.97
N SER A 45 -3.29 3.31 7.71
CA SER A 45 -2.98 3.37 9.14
C SER A 45 -1.68 4.12 9.43
N LEU A 46 -0.64 3.95 8.60
CA LEU A 46 0.60 4.71 8.74
C LEU A 46 0.39 6.22 8.51
N LYS A 47 -0.45 6.59 7.54
CA LYS A 47 -0.81 7.98 7.26
C LYS A 47 -1.58 8.59 8.42
N GLU A 48 -2.52 7.87 9.03
CA GLU A 48 -3.27 8.34 10.21
C GLU A 48 -2.34 8.60 11.39
N VAL A 49 -1.38 7.69 11.64
CA VAL A 49 -0.36 7.87 12.68
C VAL A 49 0.50 9.09 12.40
N GLU A 50 0.89 9.32 11.14
CA GLU A 50 1.67 10.48 10.74
C GLU A 50 0.89 11.79 10.92
N GLN A 51 -0.39 11.83 10.50
CA GLN A 51 -1.26 12.99 10.67
C GLN A 51 -1.56 13.29 12.15
N HIS A 52 -1.65 12.25 13.00
CA HIS A 52 -1.70 12.42 14.45
C HIS A 52 -0.40 13.06 15.00
N ARG A 53 0.77 12.56 14.58
CA ARG A 53 2.06 13.14 14.97
C ARG A 53 2.21 14.60 14.53
N GLN A 54 1.59 14.98 13.42
CA GLN A 54 1.54 16.35 12.91
C GLN A 54 0.47 17.22 13.62
N GLY A 55 -0.33 16.65 14.52
CA GLY A 55 -1.36 17.36 15.29
C GLY A 55 -2.64 17.68 14.51
N VAL A 56 -2.81 17.10 13.31
CA VAL A 56 -3.96 17.36 12.42
C VAL A 56 -5.21 16.59 12.87
N ILE A 57 -5.03 15.44 13.53
CA ILE A 57 -6.12 14.56 13.98
C ILE A 57 -5.93 14.22 15.45
N LYS A 58 -6.98 14.31 16.26
CA LYS A 58 -7.00 13.78 17.63
C LYS A 58 -7.31 12.29 17.54
N LEU A 59 -6.44 11.44 18.10
CA LEU A 59 -6.74 10.01 18.21
C LEU A 59 -7.95 9.80 19.12
N GLN A 60 -8.90 9.01 18.65
CA GLN A 60 -9.89 8.35 19.49
C GLN A 60 -9.16 7.34 20.38
N SER A 61 -9.46 7.31 21.68
CA SER A 61 -8.79 6.34 22.55
C SER A 61 -9.23 4.92 22.16
N ALA A 62 -8.36 3.92 22.38
CA ALA A 62 -8.74 2.52 22.18
C ALA A 62 -10.00 2.14 22.98
N LYS A 63 -10.26 2.86 24.08
CA LYS A 63 -11.45 2.70 24.91
C LYS A 63 -12.70 3.28 24.24
N ASP A 64 -12.56 4.41 23.57
CA ASP A 64 -13.66 5.06 22.84
C ASP A 64 -14.00 4.28 21.57
N PHE A 65 -13.01 3.73 20.88
CA PHE A 65 -13.22 2.86 19.71
C PHE A 65 -14.00 1.59 20.08
N LEU A 66 -13.66 0.95 21.20
CA LEU A 66 -14.38 -0.22 21.70
C LEU A 66 -15.82 0.06 22.14
N ASN A 67 -16.17 1.32 22.41
CA ASN A 67 -17.53 1.70 22.79
C ASN A 67 -18.44 2.01 21.58
N GLU A 68 -17.87 2.15 20.38
CA GLU A 68 -18.61 2.47 19.15
C GLU A 68 -18.96 1.24 18.29
N LEU A 69 -18.40 0.06 18.63
CA LEU A 69 -18.73 -1.24 18.05
C LEU A 69 -19.82 -1.94 18.86
#